data_AF-A0A916U8Q6-F1
#
_entry.id   AF-A0A916U8Q6-F1
#
_cell.length_a   1.000
_cell.length_b   1.000
_cell.length_c   1.000
_cell.angle_alpha   90.00
_cell.angle_beta   90.00
_cell.angle_gamma   90.00
#
_symmetry.space_group_name_H-M   'P 1'
#
loop_
_entity.id
_entity.type
_entity.pdbx_description
1 polymer ?
#
loop_
_entity_poly.entity_id
_entity_poly.type
_entity_poly.pdbx_seq_one_letter_code
_entity_poly.pdbx_strand_id
1 'polypeptide(L)'
;MKKFLILVITIVAMISCSKDGSDNPSGLKIRLSNSSQYNFKDIVINTTTGDVNFGNLNSGQKTEYKEFNKAYRYAFVKLEIDGKTYTIQPIDYVGETTLKNGSYTYQIDVNNTQDQYTNLNLTLIEE
;
A
#
# COMPACT_ATOMS: atom_id res chain seq x y z
N MET A 1 19.14 -61.08 7.41
CA MET A 1 18.68 -60.44 8.66
C MET A 1 19.67 -59.37 9.08
N LYS A 2 19.21 -58.11 9.15
CA LYS A 2 19.57 -57.03 10.11
C LYS A 2 19.42 -55.66 9.45
N LYS A 3 18.16 -55.23 9.46
CA LYS A 3 17.64 -53.87 9.67
C LYS A 3 18.71 -52.77 9.60
N PHE A 4 18.77 -52.05 8.47
CA PHE A 4 19.32 -50.69 8.48
C PHE A 4 18.31 -49.79 9.17
N LEU A 5 18.72 -49.29 10.33
CA LEU A 5 17.95 -48.42 11.20
C LEU A 5 17.76 -47.07 10.50
N ILE A 6 16.49 -46.75 10.26
CA ILE A 6 15.99 -45.44 9.85
C ILE A 6 16.40 -44.41 10.92
N LEU A 7 17.19 -43.40 10.56
CA LEU A 7 17.36 -42.19 11.37
C LEU A 7 16.55 -41.05 10.72
N VAL A 8 15.32 -40.91 11.20
CA VAL A 8 14.43 -39.79 10.95
C VAL A 8 15.02 -38.55 11.61
N ILE A 9 15.50 -37.59 10.81
CA ILE A 9 15.72 -36.21 11.26
C ILE A 9 14.41 -35.46 11.03
N THR A 10 13.61 -35.40 12.10
CA THR A 10 12.45 -34.52 12.20
C THR A 10 12.97 -33.11 12.50
N ILE A 11 13.15 -32.29 11.47
CA ILE A 11 13.26 -30.84 11.66
C ILE A 11 11.82 -30.31 11.70
N VAL A 12 11.31 -30.20 12.93
CA VAL A 12 10.11 -29.42 13.23
C VAL A 12 10.49 -27.96 13.04
N ALA A 13 10.24 -27.42 11.85
CA ALA A 13 10.26 -25.98 11.64
C ALA A 13 9.08 -25.40 12.44
N MET A 14 9.42 -24.71 13.53
CA MET A 14 8.50 -23.92 14.32
C MET A 14 7.83 -22.91 13.39
N ILE A 15 6.57 -23.15 13.04
CA ILE A 15 5.71 -22.16 12.42
C ILE A 15 5.43 -21.12 13.51
N SER A 16 6.27 -20.08 13.56
CA SER A 16 6.00 -18.86 14.31
C SER A 16 4.91 -18.08 13.58
N CYS A 17 3.67 -18.52 13.73
CA CYS A 17 2.53 -17.65 13.46
C CYS A 17 2.38 -16.71 14.66
N SER A 18 2.95 -15.50 14.57
CA SER A 18 2.54 -14.38 15.41
C SER A 18 1.09 -14.04 15.04
N LYS A 19 0.15 -14.55 15.84
CA LYS A 19 -1.23 -14.10 15.86
C LYS A 19 -1.25 -12.78 16.63
N ASP A 20 -1.07 -11.67 15.93
CA ASP A 20 -1.27 -10.35 16.53
C ASP A 20 -2.74 -9.96 16.39
N GLY A 21 -3.33 -9.67 17.56
CA GLY A 21 -4.27 -8.58 17.77
C GLY A 21 -5.62 -8.67 17.06
N SER A 22 -6.66 -8.94 17.84
CA SER A 22 -8.05 -8.66 17.51
C SER A 22 -8.28 -7.18 17.12
N ASP A 23 -8.44 -6.93 15.84
CA ASP A 23 -9.40 -5.97 15.28
C ASP A 23 -10.08 -6.75 14.15
N ASN A 24 -11.41 -6.71 14.03
CA ASN A 24 -12.05 -7.30 12.85
C ASN A 24 -11.33 -6.72 11.62
N PRO A 25 -10.67 -7.53 10.77
CA PRO A 25 -9.99 -6.99 9.61
C PRO A 25 -11.07 -6.29 8.80
N SER A 26 -10.99 -4.97 8.80
CA SER A 26 -11.79 -4.17 7.92
C SER A 26 -11.61 -4.77 6.53
N GLY A 27 -12.71 -5.21 5.91
CA GLY A 27 -12.67 -5.83 4.58
C GLY A 27 -12.22 -4.84 3.49
N LEU A 28 -11.89 -3.61 3.88
CA LEU A 28 -11.30 -2.57 3.06
C LEU A 28 -9.81 -2.85 2.81
N LYS A 29 -9.49 -3.04 1.54
CA LYS A 29 -8.15 -3.32 1.04
C LYS A 29 -7.77 -2.27 0.02
N ILE A 30 -6.59 -1.68 0.16
CA ILE A 30 -6.07 -0.69 -0.78
C ILE A 30 -4.73 -1.16 -1.31
N ARG A 31 -4.56 -1.10 -2.63
CA ARG A 31 -3.26 -1.17 -3.30
C ARG A 31 -2.97 0.13 -4.02
N LEU A 32 -1.72 0.33 -4.40
CA LEU A 32 -1.31 1.46 -5.23
C LEU A 32 -1.10 1.01 -6.67
N SER A 33 -1.39 1.88 -7.63
CA SER A 33 -0.88 1.77 -9.00
C SER A 33 -0.11 3.03 -9.36
N ASN A 34 1.07 2.85 -9.95
CA ASN A 34 1.84 3.93 -10.54
C ASN A 34 1.48 4.03 -12.02
N SER A 35 0.66 5.02 -12.39
CA SER A 35 0.30 5.27 -13.80
C SER A 35 1.21 6.29 -14.48
N SER A 36 2.24 6.76 -13.79
CA SER A 36 3.22 7.68 -14.34
C SER A 36 4.39 6.95 -15.01
N GLN A 37 5.28 7.71 -15.65
CA GLN A 37 6.54 7.23 -16.23
C GLN A 37 7.71 7.17 -15.22
N TYR A 38 7.50 7.60 -13.96
CA TYR A 38 8.55 7.76 -12.96
C TYR A 38 8.55 6.59 -11.98
N ASN A 39 9.71 6.24 -11.45
CA ASN A 39 9.79 5.29 -10.33
C ASN A 39 9.55 6.04 -9.03
N PHE A 40 8.68 5.48 -8.18
CA PHE A 40 8.40 6.01 -6.86
C PHE A 40 9.22 5.28 -5.82
N LYS A 41 9.74 6.02 -4.84
CA LYS A 41 10.41 5.47 -3.66
C LYS A 41 9.74 5.93 -2.38
N ASP A 42 9.93 5.14 -1.33
CA ASP A 42 9.53 5.46 0.06
C ASP A 42 8.09 5.97 0.18
N ILE A 43 7.17 5.30 -0.50
CA ILE A 43 5.77 5.72 -0.57
C ILE A 43 5.12 5.53 0.80
N VAL A 44 4.50 6.58 1.30
CA VAL A 44 3.70 6.59 2.53
C VAL A 44 2.30 7.11 2.21
N ILE A 45 1.30 6.37 2.67
CA ILE A 45 -0.11 6.73 2.57
C ILE A 45 -0.68 6.90 3.97
N ASN A 46 -1.48 7.93 4.19
CA ASN A 46 -2.23 8.09 5.44
C ASN A 46 -3.68 8.42 5.14
N THR A 47 -4.57 7.54 5.61
CA THR A 47 -6.02 7.59 5.41
C THR A 47 -6.76 8.13 6.63
N THR A 48 -6.09 8.91 7.49
CA THR A 48 -6.47 9.38 8.84
C THR A 48 -6.31 8.37 9.99
N THR A 49 -5.83 7.16 9.70
CA THR A 49 -5.60 6.11 10.71
C THR A 49 -4.12 5.88 11.03
N GLY A 50 -3.23 6.67 10.45
CA GLY A 50 -1.78 6.52 10.58
C GLY A 50 -1.09 6.27 9.25
N ASP A 51 0.24 6.32 9.28
CA ASP A 51 1.09 6.16 8.12
C ASP A 51 1.26 4.68 7.76
N VAL A 52 1.03 4.35 6.49
CA VAL A 52 1.23 3.02 5.92
C VAL A 52 2.28 3.13 4.81
N ASN A 53 3.41 2.46 5.01
CA ASN A 53 4.52 2.44 4.05
C ASN A 53 4.25 1.39 2.96
N PHE A 54 4.36 1.75 1.68
CA PHE A 54 4.21 0.85 0.52
C PHE A 54 5.53 0.51 -0.19
N GLY A 55 6.64 1.08 0.27
CA GLY A 55 7.97 0.87 -0.28
C GLY A 55 8.13 1.55 -1.64
N ASN A 56 8.88 0.89 -2.51
CA ASN A 56 9.15 1.39 -3.86
C ASN A 56 8.16 0.83 -4.86
N LEU A 57 7.81 1.62 -5.87
CA LEU A 57 6.90 1.21 -6.93
C LEU A 57 7.39 1.72 -8.28
N ASN A 58 7.81 0.79 -9.13
CA ASN A 58 8.28 1.12 -10.47
C ASN A 58 7.12 1.65 -11.34
N SER A 59 7.49 2.42 -12.36
CA SER A 59 6.58 2.90 -13.41
C SER A 59 5.68 1.78 -13.94
N GLY A 60 4.37 2.04 -14.03
CA GLY A 60 3.38 1.10 -14.56
C GLY A 60 3.05 -0.11 -13.67
N GLN A 61 3.63 -0.22 -12.48
CA GLN A 61 3.40 -1.36 -11.57
C GLN A 61 2.29 -1.11 -10.56
N LYS A 62 1.81 -2.20 -9.95
CA LYS A 62 0.89 -2.18 -8.81
C LYS A 62 1.53 -2.84 -7.60
N THR A 63 1.17 -2.39 -6.40
CA THR A 63 1.56 -3.08 -5.15
C THR A 63 0.61 -4.23 -4.87
N GLU A 64 1.01 -5.07 -3.91
CA GLU A 64 0.06 -5.90 -3.17
C GLU A 64 -0.93 -5.03 -2.38
N TYR A 65 -2.09 -5.62 -2.06
CA TYR A 65 -3.08 -4.99 -1.21
C TYR A 65 -2.63 -4.93 0.25
N LYS A 66 -3.03 -3.86 0.94
CA LYS A 66 -2.91 -3.71 2.39
C LYS A 66 -4.28 -3.42 3.00
N GLU A 67 -4.50 -3.87 4.23
CA GLU A 67 -5.76 -3.67 4.94
C GLU A 67 -5.78 -2.31 5.65
N PHE A 68 -6.94 -1.66 5.63
CA PHE A 68 -7.15 -0.36 6.26
C PHE A 68 -8.44 -0.37 7.05
N ASN A 69 -8.42 0.16 8.27
CA ASN A 69 -9.63 0.28 9.08
C ASN A 69 -10.61 1.34 8.55
N LYS A 70 -10.09 2.35 7.83
CA LYS A 70 -10.86 3.46 7.30
C LYS A 70 -10.08 4.13 6.16
N ALA A 71 -10.77 4.50 5.09
CA ALA A 71 -10.22 5.32 4.02
C ALA A 71 -11.30 6.10 3.29
N TYR A 72 -10.86 7.01 2.42
CA TYR A 72 -11.70 7.92 1.65
C TYR A 72 -11.31 7.87 0.16
N ARG A 73 -11.98 8.66 -0.67
CA ARG A 73 -11.68 8.72 -2.11
C ARG A 73 -10.31 9.34 -2.42
N TYR A 74 -9.74 10.06 -1.46
CA TYR A 74 -8.39 10.59 -1.47
C TYR A 74 -7.70 10.32 -0.14
N ALA A 75 -6.38 10.47 -0.10
CA ALA A 75 -5.57 10.25 1.08
C ALA A 75 -4.37 11.22 1.07
N PHE A 76 -3.72 11.35 2.22
CA PHE A 76 -2.36 11.89 2.22
C PHE A 76 -1.43 10.91 1.49
N VAL A 77 -0.57 11.44 0.64
CA VAL A 77 0.45 10.69 -0.09
C VAL A 77 1.77 11.41 0.09
N LYS A 78 2.84 10.69 0.39
CA LYS A 78 4.22 11.17 0.32
C LYS A 78 5.05 10.12 -0.43
N LEU A 79 5.86 10.56 -1.38
CA LEU A 79 6.78 9.69 -2.12
C LEU A 79 7.99 10.48 -2.61
N GLU A 80 9.02 9.77 -3.05
CA GLU A 80 10.20 10.35 -3.69
C GLU A 80 10.25 9.97 -5.18
N ILE A 81 10.61 10.96 -6.02
CA ILE A 81 11.02 10.79 -7.41
C ILE A 81 12.37 11.49 -7.57
N ASP A 82 13.39 10.78 -8.04
CA ASP A 82 14.74 11.30 -8.29
C ASP A 82 15.35 12.11 -7.12
N GLY A 83 15.20 11.63 -5.88
CA GLY A 83 15.73 12.30 -4.69
C GLY A 83 14.89 13.48 -4.18
N LYS A 84 13.77 13.81 -4.85
CA LYS A 84 12.87 14.89 -4.42
C LYS A 84 11.56 14.33 -3.87
N THR A 85 11.15 14.85 -2.72
CA THR A 85 9.88 14.50 -2.08
C THR A 85 8.71 15.24 -2.73
N TYR A 86 7.62 14.49 -2.95
CA TYR A 86 6.33 14.99 -3.43
C TYR A 86 5.23 14.56 -2.48
N THR A 87 4.21 15.40 -2.33
CA THR A 87 3.10 15.15 -1.41
C THR A 87 1.74 15.52 -1.98
N ILE A 88 0.72 14.75 -1.63
CA ILE A 88 -0.69 15.16 -1.67
C ILE A 88 -1.11 15.37 -0.22
N GLN A 89 -1.55 16.58 0.12
CA GLN A 89 -2.02 16.93 1.45
C GLN A 89 -3.48 17.37 1.37
N PRO A 90 -4.44 16.51 1.73
CA PRO A 90 -5.83 16.91 1.88
C PRO A 90 -5.96 18.00 2.95
N ILE A 91 -6.85 18.97 2.72
CA ILE A 91 -7.14 20.06 3.65
C ILE A 91 -7.90 19.51 4.86
N ASP A 92 -9.01 18.80 4.61
CA ASP A 92 -9.79 18.07 5.60
C ASP A 92 -10.57 16.92 4.94
N TYR A 93 -11.30 16.15 5.75
CA TYR A 93 -12.22 15.08 5.31
C TYR A 93 -13.65 15.35 5.81
N VAL A 94 -13.99 16.61 6.14
CA VAL A 94 -15.28 16.95 6.74
C VAL A 94 -16.38 16.83 5.69
N GLY A 95 -17.40 16.03 5.99
CA GLY A 95 -18.49 15.75 5.05
C GLY A 95 -18.19 14.63 4.04
N GLU A 96 -16.99 14.07 4.06
CA GLU A 96 -16.64 12.92 3.23
C GLU A 96 -17.28 11.63 3.74
N THR A 97 -17.60 10.74 2.81
CA THR A 97 -18.07 9.39 3.12
C THR A 97 -16.91 8.41 3.07
N THR A 98 -16.77 7.58 4.10
CA THR A 98 -15.75 6.52 4.13
C THR A 98 -16.04 5.45 3.08
N LEU A 99 -14.98 4.88 2.50
CA LEU A 99 -15.10 3.72 1.64
C LEU A 99 -15.74 2.55 2.39
N LYS A 100 -16.55 1.76 1.67
CA LYS A 100 -17.12 0.52 2.20
C LYS A 100 -16.06 -0.58 2.19
N ASN A 101 -16.34 -1.71 2.82
CA ASN A 101 -15.50 -2.90 2.67
C ASN A 101 -15.44 -3.31 1.19
N GLY A 102 -14.24 -3.62 0.71
CA GLY A 102 -13.98 -3.87 -0.71
C GLY A 102 -12.50 -3.70 -1.04
N SER A 103 -12.14 -4.03 -2.27
CA SER A 103 -10.78 -3.81 -2.79
C SER A 103 -10.77 -2.57 -3.68
N TYR A 104 -9.81 -1.68 -3.44
CA TYR A 104 -9.68 -0.43 -4.17
C TYR A 104 -8.23 -0.20 -4.60
N THR A 105 -8.07 0.50 -5.72
CA THR A 105 -6.76 0.96 -6.18
C THR A 105 -6.67 2.48 -6.06
N TYR A 106 -5.67 2.95 -5.33
CA TYR A 106 -5.21 4.33 -5.42
C TYR A 106 -4.22 4.45 -6.57
N GLN A 107 -4.70 4.96 -7.69
CA GLN A 107 -3.87 5.26 -8.84
C GLN A 107 -3.20 6.62 -8.65
N ILE A 108 -1.87 6.61 -8.67
CA ILE A 108 -1.03 7.80 -8.53
C ILE A 108 -0.42 8.13 -9.89
N ASP A 109 -0.58 9.37 -10.29
CA ASP A 109 0.02 9.93 -11.52
C ASP A 109 0.78 11.23 -11.21
N VAL A 110 1.63 11.65 -12.14
CA VAL A 110 2.40 12.89 -12.06
C VAL A 110 1.94 13.82 -13.18
N ASN A 111 1.38 14.97 -12.81
CA ASN A 111 1.01 15.99 -13.80
C ASN A 111 2.27 16.63 -14.38
N ASN A 112 2.52 16.38 -15.66
CA ASN A 112 3.51 17.12 -16.43
C ASN A 112 2.89 18.38 -17.01
N THR A 113 2.91 19.48 -16.25
CA THR A 113 2.65 20.81 -16.82
C THR A 113 3.94 21.34 -17.43
N GLN A 114 4.09 21.08 -18.72
CA GLN A 114 5.02 21.61 -19.72
C GLN A 114 6.51 21.84 -19.41
N ASP A 115 6.98 22.06 -18.18
CA ASP A 115 8.41 22.13 -17.82
C ASP A 115 8.71 22.01 -16.30
N GLN A 116 7.71 21.71 -15.44
CA GLN A 116 7.95 21.49 -14.01
C GLN A 116 7.05 20.37 -13.47
N TYR A 117 7.64 19.45 -12.68
CA TYR A 117 6.92 18.50 -11.84
C TYR A 117 6.10 19.28 -10.82
N THR A 118 4.85 19.61 -11.14
CA THR A 118 4.11 20.50 -10.24
C THR A 118 3.25 19.76 -9.26
N ASN A 119 2.58 18.66 -9.60
CA ASN A 119 1.69 17.99 -8.63
C ASN A 119 1.51 16.48 -8.88
N LEU A 120 1.33 15.73 -7.79
CA LEU A 120 0.80 14.37 -7.83
C LEU A 120 -0.72 14.41 -7.97
N ASN A 121 -1.29 13.46 -8.72
CA ASN A 121 -2.73 13.18 -8.72
C ASN A 121 -3.01 11.85 -8.03
N LEU A 122 -4.18 11.76 -7.40
CA LEU A 122 -4.69 10.53 -6.82
C LEU A 122 -6.10 10.27 -7.35
N THR A 123 -6.29 9.12 -7.96
CA THR A 123 -7.60 8.67 -8.45
C THR A 123 -7.95 7.35 -7.79
N LEU A 124 -9.13 7.27 -7.17
CA LEU A 124 -9.68 6.00 -6.68
C LEU A 124 -10.30 5.21 -7.83
N ILE A 125 -9.89 3.95 -7.97
CA ILE A 125 -10.52 2.96 -8.85
C ILE A 125 -11.16 1.88 -7.97
N GLU A 126 -12.45 1.64 -8.21
CA GLU A 126 -13.21 0.55 -7.59
C GLU A 126 -13.04 -0.71 -8.45
N GLU A 127 -12.78 -1.86 -7.83
CA GLU A 127 -12.53 -3.14 -8.52
C GLU A 127 -13.73 -4.08 -8.47
#